data_AF-L1JJQ4-F1
#
_entry.id   AF-L1JJQ4-F1
#
_cell.length_a   1.000
_cell.length_b   1.000
_cell.length_c   1.000
_cell.angle_alpha   90.00
_cell.angle_beta   90.00
_cell.angle_gamma   90.00
#
_symmetry.space_group_name_H-M   'P 1'
#
loop_
_entity.id
_entity.type
_entity.pdbx_description
1 polymer ?
#
loop_
_entity_poly.entity_id
_entity_poly.type
_entity_poly.pdbx_seq_one_letter_code
_entity_poly.pdbx_strand_id
1 'polypeptide(L)'
;MVEAGHVRIGLMHGNDAPVNKRRKIAFIALSSVAILVSALLVGRSNPRIEMQEKKARFEQLSGDLLGSLEQAMDSSVDNKVQSMMSTRPVQHVSSVQGYHKLLPFDPHPYVTQTQLDRLLAEKRELETKREAILRTLRLRREAAAAKAAKDAAALDRIRLERAVTAAKKRQLQAAQRAARAAASEMKQAAIAKQQAIHAAEVASARQKELEYMSEVNHQQAEESAQYAAKENVADDMQYQQDKSAVDSKLKGYLLQEKDLLRKIAAAEKVAAHGGKWPETGMPKTLSAKAAQGQLRQTTTNANSAESQIIGSIAQAITNNKRQIQRDRVQAQQLQAKEISINSNVEALKASDLRLSKELIDAELKRVRKQ
;
A
#
# COMPACT_ATOMS: atom_id res chain seq x y z
N MET A 1 36.41 55.21 23.66
CA MET A 1 37.16 54.41 24.64
C MET A 1 37.59 53.14 23.92
N VAL A 2 38.84 53.15 23.43
CA VAL A 2 39.97 52.30 23.88
C VAL A 2 39.70 50.84 23.47
N GLU A 3 40.27 50.36 22.35
CA GLU A 3 41.58 49.67 22.25
C GLU A 3 41.67 48.47 23.20
N ALA A 4 42.22 47.29 22.92
CA ALA A 4 43.01 46.66 21.87
C ALA A 4 42.81 45.14 22.13
N GLY A 5 42.99 44.18 21.23
CA GLY A 5 44.13 43.96 20.36
C GLY A 5 44.84 42.66 20.76
N HIS A 6 45.27 41.91 19.74
CA HIS A 6 46.40 40.95 19.74
C HIS A 6 46.14 39.55 20.35
N VAL A 7 46.69 38.42 19.87
CA VAL A 7 47.58 37.97 18.76
C VAL A 7 47.52 36.42 18.86
N ARG A 8 47.21 35.67 17.78
CA ARG A 8 48.11 34.88 16.90
C ARG A 8 48.93 33.73 17.54
N ILE A 9 49.14 32.70 16.71
CA ILE A 9 50.04 31.51 16.80
C ILE A 9 49.33 30.27 17.38
N GLY A 10 49.33 29.08 16.78
CA GLY A 10 49.98 28.54 15.59
C GLY A 10 49.82 27.01 15.59
N LEU A 11 49.80 26.42 14.39
CA LEU A 11 50.20 25.05 14.00
C LEU A 11 49.92 23.87 14.96
N MET A 12 49.24 22.83 14.45
CA MET A 12 49.83 21.49 14.33
C MET A 12 48.94 20.55 13.49
N HIS A 13 49.61 19.71 12.72
CA HIS A 13 49.09 18.66 11.85
C HIS A 13 48.21 17.63 12.59
N GLY A 14 47.26 17.04 11.88
CA GLY A 14 46.51 15.85 12.30
C GLY A 14 45.77 15.22 11.13
N ASN A 15 46.49 14.42 10.33
CA ASN A 15 45.91 13.44 9.43
C ASN A 15 45.18 12.38 10.27
N ASP A 16 43.84 12.34 10.24
CA ASP A 16 43.09 11.19 10.77
C ASP A 16 41.82 10.88 9.94
N ALA A 17 41.97 9.81 9.14
CA ALA A 17 41.04 8.73 8.82
C ALA A 17 39.54 9.02 8.45
N PRO A 18 39.09 8.63 7.23
CA PRO A 18 37.69 8.72 6.79
C PRO A 18 36.86 7.49 7.23
N VAL A 19 36.87 7.12 8.52
CA VAL A 19 36.14 5.92 9.01
C VAL A 19 34.75 6.27 9.57
N ASN A 20 34.50 7.52 9.98
CA ASN A 20 33.25 7.89 10.67
C ASN A 20 32.05 8.25 9.76
N LYS A 21 32.25 8.47 8.45
CA LYS A 21 31.13 8.71 7.51
C LYS A 21 30.43 7.42 7.05
N ARG A 22 31.17 6.30 6.92
CA ARG A 22 30.59 5.02 6.48
C ARG A 22 29.71 4.36 7.54
N ARG A 23 30.03 4.53 8.84
CA ARG A 23 29.21 4.00 9.95
C ARG A 23 27.87 4.74 10.11
N LYS A 24 27.82 6.04 9.85
CA LYS A 24 26.57 6.82 9.92
C LYS A 24 25.60 6.50 8.77
N ILE A 25 26.11 6.21 7.56
CA ILE A 25 25.28 5.83 6.41
C ILE A 25 24.74 4.40 6.58
N ALA A 26 25.54 3.48 7.14
CA ALA A 26 25.08 2.12 7.44
C ALA A 26 23.95 2.09 8.49
N PHE A 27 24.01 2.95 9.52
CA PHE A 27 22.97 3.01 10.55
C PHE A 27 21.62 3.55 10.03
N ILE A 28 21.65 4.51 9.11
CA ILE A 28 20.44 5.06 8.47
C ILE A 28 19.85 4.07 7.46
N ALA A 29 20.68 3.30 6.76
CA ALA A 29 20.21 2.24 5.87
C ALA A 29 19.54 1.09 6.64
N LEU A 30 20.10 0.69 7.80
CA LEU A 30 19.54 -0.36 8.65
C LEU A 30 18.23 0.04 9.33
N SER A 31 18.05 1.30 9.74
CA SER A 31 16.78 1.77 10.31
C SER A 31 15.66 1.87 9.25
N SER A 32 16.01 2.19 8.00
CA SER A 32 15.04 2.33 6.90
C SER A 32 14.49 0.97 6.44
N VAL A 33 15.32 -0.06 6.44
CA VAL A 33 14.90 -1.44 6.11
C VAL A 33 14.02 -2.04 7.21
N ALA A 34 14.27 -1.73 8.48
CA ALA A 34 13.42 -2.19 9.58
C ALA A 34 12.00 -1.61 9.55
N ILE A 35 11.84 -0.36 9.10
CA ILE A 35 10.52 0.29 8.95
C ILE A 35 9.75 -0.28 7.73
N LEU A 36 10.44 -0.57 6.63
CA LEU A 36 9.83 -1.19 5.44
C LEU A 36 9.41 -2.65 5.68
N VAL A 37 10.17 -3.42 6.47
CA VAL A 37 9.80 -4.79 6.86
C VAL A 37 8.63 -4.80 7.85
N SER A 38 8.53 -3.79 8.72
CA SER A 38 7.40 -3.65 9.67
C SER A 38 6.10 -3.25 8.96
N ALA A 39 6.16 -2.42 7.92
CA ALA A 39 4.98 -2.07 7.11
C ALA A 39 4.46 -3.24 6.26
N LEU A 40 5.34 -4.13 5.80
CA LEU A 40 4.93 -5.32 5.03
C LEU A 40 4.28 -6.41 5.90
N LEU A 41 4.56 -6.44 7.20
CA LEU A 41 3.97 -7.40 8.15
C LEU A 41 2.61 -6.94 8.71
N VAL A 42 2.31 -5.64 8.70
CA VAL A 42 1.01 -5.08 9.15
C VAL A 42 -0.02 -5.01 8.01
N GLY A 43 0.41 -5.10 6.74
CA GLY A 43 -0.45 -5.14 5.56
C GLY A 43 -1.10 -6.49 5.24
N ARG A 44 -1.03 -7.49 6.13
CA ARG A 44 -1.86 -8.70 6.03
C ARG A 44 -3.25 -8.37 6.57
N SER A 45 -4.13 -7.91 5.69
CA SER A 45 -5.57 -7.84 5.93
C SER A 45 -6.05 -9.16 6.51
N ASN A 46 -6.42 -9.15 7.78
CA ASN A 46 -6.80 -10.31 8.55
C ASN A 46 -8.17 -10.78 8.02
N PRO A 47 -8.30 -11.90 7.28
CA PRO A 47 -9.58 -12.34 6.69
C PRO A 47 -10.63 -12.68 7.75
N ARG A 48 -10.20 -12.75 9.02
CA ARG A 48 -11.01 -12.94 10.20
C ARG A 48 -11.90 -11.73 10.51
N ILE A 49 -11.44 -10.51 10.22
CA ILE A 49 -12.20 -9.27 10.49
C ILE A 49 -13.30 -9.08 9.44
N GLU A 50 -12.99 -9.32 8.16
CA GLU A 50 -13.98 -9.26 7.08
C GLU A 50 -15.06 -10.35 7.20
N MET A 51 -14.70 -11.55 7.68
CA MET A 51 -15.70 -12.59 8.01
C MET A 51 -16.54 -12.21 9.24
N GLN A 52 -15.96 -11.55 10.24
CA GLN A 52 -16.71 -11.10 11.42
C GLN A 52 -17.69 -9.98 11.08
N GLU A 53 -17.34 -9.03 10.22
CA GLU A 53 -18.29 -8.01 9.75
C GLU A 53 -19.42 -8.62 8.91
N LYS A 54 -19.12 -9.57 8.02
CA LYS A 54 -20.15 -10.27 7.23
C LYS A 54 -21.06 -11.13 8.12
N LYS A 55 -20.51 -11.73 9.19
CA LYS A 55 -21.28 -12.49 10.18
C LYS A 55 -22.14 -11.57 11.05
N ALA A 56 -21.60 -10.43 11.50
CA ALA A 56 -22.34 -9.43 12.28
C ALA A 56 -23.48 -8.81 11.48
N ARG A 57 -23.24 -8.44 10.21
CA ARG A 57 -24.31 -7.94 9.31
C ARG A 57 -25.39 -8.99 9.06
N PHE A 58 -25.01 -10.27 8.93
CA PHE A 58 -25.98 -11.35 8.77
C PHE A 58 -26.76 -11.62 10.05
N GLU A 59 -26.12 -11.58 11.21
CA GLU A 59 -26.78 -11.71 12.52
C GLU A 59 -27.75 -10.54 12.75
N GLN A 60 -27.37 -9.32 12.39
CA GLN A 60 -28.21 -8.12 12.49
C GLN A 60 -29.42 -8.21 11.55
N LEU A 61 -29.20 -8.56 10.28
CA LEU A 61 -30.31 -8.79 9.33
C LEU A 61 -31.21 -9.96 9.75
N SER A 62 -30.65 -10.99 10.39
CA SER A 62 -31.44 -12.11 10.90
C SER A 62 -32.22 -11.75 12.15
N GLY A 63 -31.67 -10.91 13.02
CA GLY A 63 -32.33 -10.37 14.20
C GLY A 63 -33.47 -9.43 13.83
N ASP A 64 -33.26 -8.56 12.83
CA ASP A 64 -34.30 -7.67 12.30
C ASP A 64 -35.44 -8.46 11.66
N LEU A 65 -35.13 -9.54 10.93
CA LEU A 65 -36.15 -10.44 10.36
C LEU A 65 -36.88 -11.27 11.43
N LEU A 66 -36.18 -11.73 12.47
CA LEU A 66 -36.80 -12.48 13.55
C LEU A 66 -37.69 -11.57 14.40
N GLY A 67 -37.21 -10.36 14.71
CA GLY A 67 -37.96 -9.34 15.44
C GLY A 67 -39.18 -8.86 14.65
N SER A 68 -39.06 -8.65 13.34
CA SER A 68 -40.24 -8.31 12.52
C SER A 68 -41.24 -9.46 12.44
N LEU A 69 -40.78 -10.72 12.46
CA LEU A 69 -41.64 -11.89 12.46
C LEU A 69 -42.34 -12.08 13.81
N GLU A 70 -41.63 -11.88 14.92
CA GLU A 70 -42.17 -11.91 16.27
C GLU A 70 -43.24 -10.82 16.45
N GLN A 71 -42.94 -9.60 16.01
CA GLN A 71 -43.89 -8.49 16.03
C GLN A 71 -45.12 -8.73 15.11
N ALA A 72 -44.93 -9.40 13.98
CA ALA A 72 -46.03 -9.82 13.11
C ALA A 72 -46.87 -10.96 13.72
N MET A 73 -46.25 -11.88 14.47
CA MET A 73 -46.96 -12.94 15.17
C MET A 73 -47.76 -12.40 16.36
N ASP A 74 -47.15 -11.52 17.17
CA ASP A 74 -47.78 -10.89 18.33
C ASP A 74 -48.98 -10.04 17.91
N SER A 75 -48.83 -9.21 16.87
CA SER A 75 -49.97 -8.46 16.31
C SER A 75 -51.06 -9.38 15.73
N SER A 76 -50.72 -10.56 15.21
CA SER A 76 -51.72 -11.54 14.78
C SER A 76 -52.44 -12.19 15.97
N VAL A 77 -51.73 -12.44 17.07
CA VAL A 77 -52.28 -13.01 18.31
C VAL A 77 -53.18 -11.99 18.98
N ASP A 78 -52.76 -10.73 19.08
CA ASP A 78 -53.56 -9.64 19.64
C ASP A 78 -54.83 -9.41 18.82
N ASN A 79 -54.76 -9.38 17.49
CA ASN A 79 -55.95 -9.30 16.64
C ASN A 79 -56.89 -10.51 16.83
N LYS A 80 -56.33 -11.70 17.08
CA LYS A 80 -57.11 -12.92 17.32
C LYS A 80 -57.72 -12.97 18.73
N VAL A 81 -57.02 -12.47 19.74
CA VAL A 81 -57.51 -12.30 21.11
C VAL A 81 -58.59 -11.21 21.15
N GLN A 82 -58.39 -10.10 20.44
CA GLN A 82 -59.35 -9.01 20.36
C GLN A 82 -60.62 -9.42 19.60
N SER A 83 -60.51 -10.22 18.53
CA SER A 83 -61.69 -10.81 17.86
C SER A 83 -62.40 -11.88 18.70
N MET A 84 -61.68 -12.63 19.54
CA MET A 84 -62.29 -13.56 20.50
C MET A 84 -62.94 -12.84 21.70
N MET A 85 -62.38 -11.72 22.16
CA MET A 85 -63.01 -10.90 23.21
C MET A 85 -64.24 -10.16 22.69
N SER A 86 -64.24 -9.75 21.41
CA SER A 86 -65.38 -9.06 20.77
C SER A 86 -66.54 -9.99 20.39
N THR A 87 -66.35 -11.31 20.45
CA THR A 87 -67.37 -12.32 20.11
C THR A 87 -67.93 -13.06 21.34
N ARG A 88 -67.74 -12.53 22.55
CA ARG A 88 -68.45 -13.04 23.74
C ARG A 88 -69.91 -12.60 23.67
N PRO A 89 -70.89 -13.52 23.49
CA PRO A 89 -72.28 -13.17 23.74
C PRO A 89 -72.40 -12.87 25.24
N VAL A 90 -72.74 -11.64 25.57
CA VAL A 90 -73.16 -11.26 26.92
C VAL A 90 -74.47 -11.99 27.17
N GLN A 91 -74.39 -13.18 27.77
CA GLN A 91 -75.56 -13.82 28.35
C GLN A 91 -75.97 -12.96 29.53
N HIS A 92 -76.98 -12.13 29.29
CA HIS A 92 -77.76 -11.47 30.31
C HIS A 92 -78.35 -12.57 31.20
N VAL A 93 -77.72 -12.82 32.34
CA VAL A 93 -78.32 -13.67 33.37
C VAL A 93 -79.47 -12.85 33.94
N SER A 94 -80.67 -13.09 33.42
CA SER A 94 -81.90 -12.57 33.97
C SER A 94 -82.04 -13.16 35.37
N SER A 95 -81.71 -12.38 36.39
CA SER A 95 -82.06 -12.69 37.76
C SER A 95 -83.58 -12.62 37.88
N VAL A 96 -84.25 -13.74 37.61
CA VAL A 96 -85.65 -13.94 37.98
C VAL A 96 -85.69 -13.97 39.50
N GLN A 97 -85.84 -12.79 40.11
CA GLN A 97 -86.36 -12.65 41.47
C GLN A 97 -87.82 -13.10 41.43
N GLY A 98 -88.01 -14.41 41.43
CA GLY A 98 -89.29 -15.04 41.68
C GLY A 98 -89.61 -14.90 43.16
N TYR A 99 -90.60 -14.05 43.44
CA TYR A 99 -91.26 -13.91 44.72
C TYR A 99 -91.47 -15.27 45.42
N HIS A 100 -90.75 -15.50 46.52
CA HIS A 100 -91.18 -16.45 47.54
C HIS A 100 -92.36 -15.82 48.29
N LYS A 101 -93.55 -15.86 47.66
CA LYS A 101 -94.80 -15.70 48.39
C LYS A 101 -94.91 -16.92 49.31
N LEU A 102 -94.84 -16.64 50.62
CA LEU A 102 -95.23 -17.54 51.69
C LEU A 102 -96.66 -18.01 51.42
N LEU A 103 -96.80 -19.16 50.76
CA LEU A 103 -98.01 -19.97 50.84
C LEU A 103 -97.98 -20.69 52.19
N PRO A 104 -99.12 -20.77 52.91
CA PRO A 104 -99.23 -21.66 54.05
C PRO A 104 -98.95 -23.08 53.57
N PHE A 105 -98.10 -23.79 54.32
CA PHE A 105 -97.74 -25.19 54.11
C PHE A 105 -98.95 -26.01 53.68
N ASP A 106 -99.03 -26.31 52.39
CA ASP A 106 -99.84 -27.41 51.89
C ASP A 106 -99.12 -28.68 52.37
N PRO A 107 -99.72 -29.52 53.24
CA PRO A 107 -99.05 -30.72 53.70
C PRO A 107 -98.85 -31.61 52.47
N HIS A 108 -97.61 -31.64 51.97
CA HIS A 108 -97.23 -32.55 50.91
C HIS A 108 -97.74 -33.95 51.28
N PRO A 109 -98.44 -34.64 50.36
CA PRO A 109 -98.84 -36.02 50.63
C PRO A 109 -97.58 -36.76 51.01
N TYR A 110 -97.54 -37.29 52.24
CA TYR A 110 -96.39 -37.97 52.79
C TYR A 110 -95.86 -38.92 51.72
N VAL A 111 -94.69 -38.58 51.16
CA VAL A 111 -94.00 -39.42 50.20
C VAL A 111 -93.87 -40.76 50.90
N THR A 112 -94.58 -41.77 50.38
CA THR A 112 -94.54 -43.08 51.02
C THR A 112 -93.09 -43.55 51.01
N GLN A 113 -92.65 -44.27 52.04
CA GLN A 113 -91.26 -44.75 52.12
C GLN A 113 -90.79 -45.42 50.80
N THR A 114 -91.71 -46.11 50.12
CA THR A 114 -91.53 -46.70 48.79
C THR A 114 -91.27 -45.70 47.66
N GLN A 115 -91.90 -44.52 47.67
CA GLN A 115 -91.63 -43.45 46.71
C GLN A 115 -90.27 -42.80 46.99
N LEU A 116 -89.88 -42.66 48.26
CA LEU A 116 -88.56 -42.15 48.64
C LEU A 116 -87.45 -43.12 48.22
N ASP A 117 -87.63 -44.42 48.44
CA ASP A 117 -86.69 -45.45 48.00
C ASP A 117 -86.57 -45.49 46.46
N ARG A 118 -87.67 -45.30 45.73
CA ARG A 118 -87.67 -45.18 44.26
C ARG A 118 -86.89 -43.95 43.79
N LEU A 119 -87.08 -42.80 44.43
CA LEU A 119 -86.33 -41.57 44.11
C LEU A 119 -84.84 -41.69 44.44
N LEU A 120 -84.48 -42.39 45.54
CA LEU A 120 -83.08 -42.68 45.87
C LEU A 120 -82.44 -43.65 44.86
N ALA A 121 -83.17 -44.65 44.39
CA ALA A 121 -82.70 -45.54 43.33
C ALA A 121 -82.48 -44.79 42.01
N GLU A 122 -83.43 -43.94 41.61
CA GLU A 122 -83.31 -43.10 40.42
C GLU A 122 -82.14 -42.12 40.52
N LYS A 123 -81.92 -41.51 41.69
CA LYS A 123 -80.75 -40.66 41.94
C LYS A 123 -79.43 -41.43 41.74
N ARG A 124 -79.29 -42.64 42.29
CA ARG A 124 -78.09 -43.48 42.09
C ARG A 124 -77.90 -43.84 40.62
N GLU A 125 -78.98 -44.14 39.90
CA GLU A 125 -78.93 -44.41 38.46
C GLU A 125 -78.49 -43.18 37.66
N LEU A 126 -78.98 -41.98 37.99
CA LEU A 126 -78.55 -40.74 37.36
C LEU A 126 -77.11 -40.37 37.69
N GLU A 127 -76.65 -40.62 38.92
CA GLU A 127 -75.25 -40.44 39.32
C GLU A 127 -74.32 -41.36 38.53
N THR A 128 -74.66 -42.64 38.40
CA THR A 128 -73.87 -43.58 37.58
C THR A 128 -73.86 -43.20 36.09
N LYS A 129 -74.99 -42.76 35.52
CA LYS A 129 -75.05 -42.23 34.15
C LYS A 129 -74.21 -40.97 33.98
N ARG A 130 -74.25 -40.05 34.94
CA ARG A 130 -73.43 -38.84 34.94
C ARG A 130 -71.94 -39.19 34.97
N GLU A 131 -71.53 -40.11 35.83
CA GLU A 131 -70.16 -40.58 35.89
C GLU A 131 -69.71 -41.23 34.59
N ALA A 132 -70.56 -42.08 33.98
CA ALA A 132 -70.26 -42.69 32.68
C ALA A 132 -70.08 -41.64 31.57
N ILE A 133 -70.93 -40.62 31.52
CA ILE A 133 -70.80 -39.50 30.58
C ILE A 133 -69.52 -38.71 30.85
N LEU A 134 -69.19 -38.42 32.11
CA LEU A 134 -67.95 -37.72 32.45
C LEU A 134 -66.70 -38.53 32.09
N ARG A 135 -66.70 -39.86 32.30
CA ARG A 135 -65.61 -40.75 31.91
C ARG A 135 -65.43 -40.77 30.39
N THR A 136 -66.52 -40.92 29.63
CA THR A 136 -66.46 -40.89 28.15
C THR A 136 -65.99 -39.53 27.62
N LEU A 137 -66.42 -38.42 28.23
CA LEU A 137 -65.94 -37.09 27.89
C LEU A 137 -64.45 -36.91 28.20
N ARG A 138 -63.95 -37.41 29.34
CA ARG A 138 -62.52 -37.39 29.67
C ARG A 138 -61.71 -38.18 28.64
N LEU A 139 -62.12 -39.41 28.32
CA LEU A 139 -61.45 -40.23 27.31
C LEU A 139 -61.43 -39.56 25.93
N ARG A 140 -62.52 -38.90 25.51
CA ARG A 140 -62.55 -38.14 24.25
C ARG A 140 -61.59 -36.94 24.27
N ARG A 141 -61.52 -36.21 25.40
CA ARG A 141 -60.57 -35.09 25.56
C ARG A 141 -59.13 -35.56 25.55
N GLU A 142 -58.82 -36.66 26.23
CA GLU A 142 -57.49 -37.28 26.22
C GLU A 142 -57.10 -37.76 24.82
N ALA A 143 -58.01 -38.42 24.10
CA ALA A 143 -57.78 -38.85 22.73
C ALA A 143 -57.56 -37.66 21.77
N ALA A 144 -58.34 -36.58 21.91
CA ALA A 144 -58.17 -35.37 21.13
C ALA A 144 -56.84 -34.66 21.44
N ALA A 145 -56.45 -34.57 22.72
CA ALA A 145 -55.17 -34.03 23.14
C ALA A 145 -54.00 -34.87 22.61
N ALA A 146 -54.10 -36.21 22.66
CA ALA A 146 -53.09 -37.11 22.12
C ALA A 146 -52.97 -36.98 20.59
N LYS A 147 -54.08 -36.81 19.87
CA LYS A 147 -54.06 -36.54 18.43
C LYS A 147 -53.39 -35.20 18.12
N ALA A 148 -53.77 -34.13 18.83
CA ALA A 148 -53.16 -32.81 18.67
C ALA A 148 -51.65 -32.83 18.97
N ALA A 149 -51.22 -33.58 19.99
CA ALA A 149 -49.80 -33.75 20.30
C ALA A 149 -49.03 -34.50 19.19
N LYS A 150 -49.63 -35.54 18.60
CA LYS A 150 -49.05 -36.25 17.45
C LYS A 150 -48.93 -35.34 16.22
N ASP A 151 -49.98 -34.56 15.93
CA ASP A 151 -49.99 -33.63 14.80
C ASP A 151 -48.94 -32.51 15.00
N ALA A 152 -48.81 -31.99 16.22
CA ALA A 152 -47.77 -31.02 16.58
C ALA A 152 -46.36 -31.60 16.40
N ALA A 153 -46.10 -32.80 16.91
CA ALA A 153 -44.82 -33.47 16.75
C ALA A 153 -44.46 -33.73 15.27
N ALA A 154 -45.45 -34.06 14.44
CA ALA A 154 -45.25 -34.22 13.00
C ALA A 154 -44.88 -32.91 12.31
N LEU A 155 -45.54 -31.80 12.67
CA LEU A 155 -45.20 -30.47 12.14
C LEU A 155 -43.81 -30.02 12.57
N ASP A 156 -43.42 -30.28 13.82
CA ASP A 156 -42.10 -29.93 14.32
C ASP A 156 -41.01 -30.74 13.61
N ARG A 157 -41.24 -32.02 13.32
CA ARG A 157 -40.34 -32.81 12.49
C ARG A 157 -40.15 -32.18 11.10
N ILE A 158 -41.23 -31.77 10.43
CA ILE A 158 -41.15 -31.11 9.12
C ILE A 158 -40.37 -29.79 9.20
N ARG A 159 -40.60 -28.99 10.26
CA ARG A 159 -39.85 -27.74 10.50
C ARG A 159 -38.36 -28.01 10.70
N LEU A 160 -38.01 -29.02 11.48
CA LEU A 160 -36.63 -29.44 11.70
C LEU A 160 -35.97 -29.92 10.40
N GLU A 161 -36.64 -30.76 9.61
CA GLU A 161 -36.12 -31.21 8.31
C GLU A 161 -35.89 -30.03 7.34
N ARG A 162 -36.80 -29.06 7.30
CA ARG A 162 -36.64 -27.81 6.53
C ARG A 162 -35.48 -26.95 7.06
N ALA A 163 -35.34 -26.82 8.36
CA ALA A 163 -34.24 -26.08 8.98
C ALA A 163 -32.89 -26.72 8.67
N VAL A 164 -32.79 -28.06 8.78
CA VAL A 164 -31.57 -28.82 8.47
C VAL A 164 -31.20 -28.70 6.98
N THR A 165 -32.17 -28.82 6.07
CA THR A 165 -31.91 -28.64 4.64
C THR A 165 -31.49 -27.22 4.30
N ALA A 166 -32.12 -26.20 4.89
CA ALA A 166 -31.72 -24.80 4.74
C ALA A 166 -30.30 -24.55 5.29
N ALA A 167 -29.97 -25.12 6.46
CA ALA A 167 -28.64 -25.02 7.05
C ALA A 167 -27.57 -25.67 6.16
N LYS A 168 -27.81 -26.89 5.67
CA LYS A 168 -26.91 -27.57 4.72
C LYS A 168 -26.72 -26.76 3.44
N LYS A 169 -27.78 -26.17 2.88
CA LYS A 169 -27.70 -25.30 1.70
C LYS A 169 -26.84 -24.06 1.97
N ARG A 170 -27.02 -23.40 3.13
CA ARG A 170 -26.18 -22.25 3.53
C ARG A 170 -24.72 -22.65 3.70
N GLN A 171 -24.44 -23.81 4.31
CA GLN A 171 -23.08 -24.33 4.47
C GLN A 171 -22.41 -24.59 3.11
N LEU A 172 -23.11 -25.23 2.17
CA LEU A 172 -22.59 -25.47 0.82
C LEU A 172 -22.33 -24.17 0.05
N GLN A 173 -23.23 -23.20 0.13
CA GLN A 173 -23.03 -21.89 -0.50
C GLN A 173 -21.86 -21.13 0.12
N ALA A 174 -21.70 -21.17 1.45
CA ALA A 174 -20.56 -20.58 2.15
C ALA A 174 -19.25 -21.25 1.72
N ALA A 175 -19.22 -22.59 1.66
CA ALA A 175 -18.06 -23.35 1.18
C ALA A 175 -17.73 -23.01 -0.28
N GLN A 176 -18.72 -22.90 -1.17
CA GLN A 176 -18.50 -22.53 -2.57
C GLN A 176 -17.96 -21.10 -2.71
N ARG A 177 -18.46 -20.15 -1.91
CA ARG A 177 -17.93 -18.77 -1.87
C ARG A 177 -16.49 -18.75 -1.38
N ALA A 178 -16.18 -19.49 -0.32
CA ALA A 178 -14.81 -19.62 0.20
C ALA A 178 -13.88 -20.25 -0.84
N ALA A 179 -14.32 -21.29 -1.55
CA ALA A 179 -13.55 -21.92 -2.62
C ALA A 179 -13.27 -20.97 -3.79
N ARG A 180 -14.26 -20.15 -4.19
CA ARG A 180 -14.07 -19.13 -5.23
C ARG A 180 -13.11 -18.02 -4.78
N ALA A 181 -13.20 -17.58 -3.53
CA ALA A 181 -12.27 -16.61 -2.96
C ALA A 181 -10.84 -17.16 -2.98
N ALA A 182 -10.63 -18.39 -2.48
CA ALA A 182 -9.34 -19.07 -2.50
C ALA A 182 -8.80 -19.24 -3.94
N ALA A 183 -9.64 -19.62 -4.90
CA ALA A 183 -9.24 -19.72 -6.30
C ALA A 183 -8.80 -18.36 -6.89
N SER A 184 -9.49 -17.27 -6.53
CA SER A 184 -9.10 -15.93 -6.96
C SER A 184 -7.78 -15.46 -6.35
N GLU A 185 -7.55 -15.75 -5.07
CA GLU A 185 -6.28 -15.48 -4.38
C GLU A 185 -5.13 -16.29 -5.00
N MET A 186 -5.35 -17.58 -5.29
CA MET A 186 -4.36 -18.40 -5.98
C MET A 186 -4.02 -17.86 -7.38
N LYS A 187 -5.02 -17.40 -8.13
CA LYS A 187 -4.80 -16.76 -9.44
C LYS A 187 -3.97 -15.48 -9.31
N GLN A 188 -4.28 -14.63 -8.32
CA GLN A 188 -3.52 -13.41 -8.06
C GLN A 188 -2.08 -13.72 -7.63
N ALA A 189 -1.89 -14.70 -6.75
CA ALA A 189 -0.56 -15.15 -6.33
C ALA A 189 0.26 -15.72 -7.51
N ALA A 190 -0.36 -16.46 -8.43
CA ALA A 190 0.29 -16.96 -9.64
C ALA A 190 0.73 -15.81 -10.56
N ILE A 191 -0.12 -14.80 -10.78
CA ILE A 191 0.22 -13.61 -11.57
C ILE A 191 1.37 -12.85 -10.91
N ALA A 192 1.30 -12.62 -9.59
CA ALA A 192 2.36 -11.95 -8.86
C ALA A 192 3.70 -12.70 -8.96
N LYS A 193 3.67 -14.05 -8.87
CA LYS A 193 4.86 -14.88 -9.07
C LYS A 193 5.43 -14.75 -10.48
N GLN A 194 4.59 -14.75 -11.52
CA GLN A 194 5.03 -14.54 -12.90
C GLN A 194 5.65 -13.15 -13.09
N GLN A 195 5.04 -12.10 -12.53
CA GLN A 195 5.58 -10.74 -12.57
C GLN A 195 6.92 -10.63 -11.85
N ALA A 196 7.08 -11.30 -10.70
CA ALA A 196 8.34 -11.32 -9.97
C ALA A 196 9.46 -12.02 -10.76
N ILE A 197 9.14 -13.14 -11.42
CA ILE A 197 10.09 -13.85 -12.30
C ILE A 197 10.50 -12.95 -13.46
N HIS A 198 9.54 -12.36 -14.17
CA HIS A 198 9.82 -11.45 -15.28
C HIS A 198 10.65 -10.24 -14.83
N ALA A 199 10.34 -9.65 -13.67
CA ALA A 199 11.13 -8.54 -13.12
C ALA A 199 12.56 -8.97 -12.79
N ALA A 200 12.76 -10.17 -12.25
CA ALA A 200 14.09 -10.72 -11.99
C ALA A 200 14.86 -10.99 -13.29
N GLU A 201 14.20 -11.54 -14.32
CA GLU A 201 14.79 -11.75 -15.65
C GLU A 201 15.22 -10.42 -16.29
N VAL A 202 14.35 -9.40 -16.28
CA VAL A 202 14.67 -8.05 -16.79
C VAL A 202 15.83 -7.43 -16.01
N ALA A 203 15.85 -7.56 -14.68
CA ALA A 203 16.96 -7.07 -13.86
C ALA A 203 18.28 -7.76 -14.21
N SER A 204 18.26 -9.08 -14.42
CA SER A 204 19.45 -9.85 -14.81
C SER A 204 19.95 -9.47 -16.22
N ALA A 205 19.04 -9.22 -17.16
CA ALA A 205 19.40 -8.76 -18.50
C ALA A 205 20.05 -7.38 -18.45
N ARG A 206 19.51 -6.47 -17.62
CA ARG A 206 20.05 -5.13 -17.44
C ARG A 206 21.41 -5.12 -16.73
N GLN A 207 21.63 -6.05 -15.80
CA GLN A 207 22.95 -6.22 -15.18
C GLN A 207 23.99 -6.62 -16.23
N LYS A 208 23.68 -7.61 -17.09
CA LYS A 208 24.58 -8.01 -18.18
C LYS A 208 24.85 -6.86 -19.17
N GLU A 209 23.85 -6.06 -19.49
CA GLU A 209 24.02 -4.88 -20.35
C GLU A 209 24.94 -3.82 -19.69
N LEU A 210 24.77 -3.57 -18.40
CA LEU A 210 25.63 -2.66 -17.63
C LEU A 210 27.07 -3.19 -17.53
N GLU A 211 27.25 -4.49 -17.33
CA GLU A 211 28.57 -5.14 -17.34
C GLU A 211 29.24 -4.97 -18.71
N TYR A 212 28.52 -5.24 -19.81
CA TYR A 212 29.04 -5.02 -21.16
C TYR A 212 29.45 -3.57 -21.42
N MET A 213 28.60 -2.59 -21.04
CA MET A 213 28.98 -1.17 -21.18
C MET A 213 30.17 -0.80 -20.31
N SER A 214 30.31 -1.41 -19.12
CA SER A 214 31.47 -1.19 -18.26
C SER A 214 32.75 -1.72 -18.91
N GLU A 215 32.71 -2.90 -19.54
CA GLU A 215 33.84 -3.47 -20.28
C GLU A 215 34.22 -2.59 -21.48
N VAL A 216 33.24 -2.14 -22.26
CA VAL A 216 33.47 -1.24 -23.41
C VAL A 216 34.07 0.10 -22.95
N ASN A 217 33.56 0.68 -21.87
CA ASN A 217 34.13 1.91 -21.30
C ASN A 217 35.55 1.70 -20.80
N HIS A 218 35.84 0.54 -20.22
CA HIS A 218 37.19 0.21 -19.76
C HIS A 218 38.16 0.09 -20.95
N GLN A 219 37.75 -0.59 -22.02
CA GLN A 219 38.54 -0.69 -23.26
C GLN A 219 38.79 0.68 -23.90
N GLN A 220 37.76 1.53 -23.99
CA GLN A 220 37.93 2.91 -24.49
C GLN A 220 38.87 3.74 -23.60
N ALA A 221 38.82 3.56 -22.29
CA ALA A 221 39.74 4.22 -21.37
C ALA A 221 41.19 3.73 -21.57
N GLU A 222 41.39 2.43 -21.83
CA GLU A 222 42.71 1.88 -22.15
C GLU A 222 43.24 2.38 -23.50
N GLU A 223 42.40 2.38 -24.54
CA GLU A 223 42.76 2.90 -25.86
C GLU A 223 43.14 4.37 -25.78
N SER A 224 42.32 5.21 -25.13
CA SER A 224 42.62 6.63 -24.95
C SER A 224 43.91 6.87 -24.13
N ALA A 225 44.18 6.06 -23.10
CA ALA A 225 45.44 6.10 -22.38
C ALA A 225 46.64 5.72 -23.27
N GLN A 226 46.49 4.73 -24.16
CA GLN A 226 47.53 4.37 -25.13
C GLN A 226 47.76 5.48 -26.17
N TYR A 227 46.71 6.16 -26.63
CA TYR A 227 46.85 7.31 -27.52
C TYR A 227 47.55 8.48 -26.84
N ALA A 228 47.17 8.82 -25.60
CA ALA A 228 47.83 9.85 -24.81
C ALA A 228 49.31 9.51 -24.54
N ALA A 229 49.63 8.24 -24.28
CA ALA A 229 51.02 7.80 -24.12
C ALA A 229 51.82 7.96 -25.43
N LYS A 230 51.23 7.64 -26.59
CA LYS A 230 51.88 7.84 -27.90
C LYS A 230 52.06 9.32 -28.24
N GLU A 231 51.09 10.16 -27.90
CA GLU A 231 51.17 11.62 -28.09
C GLU A 231 52.28 12.22 -27.23
N ASN A 232 52.37 11.84 -25.95
CA ASN A 232 53.48 12.26 -25.08
C ASN A 232 54.86 11.82 -25.61
N VAL A 233 54.96 10.63 -26.21
CA VAL A 233 56.22 10.17 -26.84
C VAL A 233 56.54 10.98 -28.10
N ALA A 234 55.53 11.35 -28.88
CA ALA A 234 55.72 12.20 -30.06
C ALA A 234 56.16 13.62 -29.66
N ASP A 235 55.57 14.19 -28.62
CA ASP A 235 55.95 15.50 -28.06
C ASP A 235 57.38 15.47 -27.49
N ASP A 236 57.77 14.39 -26.82
CA ASP A 236 59.14 14.22 -26.29
C ASP A 236 60.18 14.06 -27.42
N MET A 237 59.82 13.34 -28.48
CA MET A 237 60.64 13.26 -29.71
C MET A 237 60.76 14.62 -30.41
N GLN A 238 59.69 15.39 -30.47
CA GLN A 238 59.69 16.74 -31.04
C GLN A 238 60.59 17.67 -30.21
N TYR A 239 60.48 17.62 -28.89
CA TYR A 239 61.34 18.39 -27.98
C TYR A 239 62.82 18.02 -28.14
N GLN A 240 63.15 16.73 -28.28
CA GLN A 240 64.51 16.26 -28.56
C GLN A 240 65.06 16.82 -29.88
N GLN A 241 64.24 16.82 -30.95
CA GLN A 241 64.62 17.38 -32.24
C GLN A 241 64.86 18.88 -32.16
N ASP A 242 63.95 19.64 -31.54
CA ASP A 242 64.05 21.08 -31.38
C ASP A 242 65.28 21.46 -30.54
N LYS A 243 65.54 20.73 -29.45
CA LYS A 243 66.75 20.92 -28.64
C LYS A 243 68.02 20.71 -29.47
N SER A 244 68.09 19.64 -30.26
CA SER A 244 69.25 19.38 -31.13
C SER A 244 69.45 20.47 -32.19
N ALA A 245 68.36 21.04 -32.71
CA ALA A 245 68.40 22.15 -33.65
C ALA A 245 68.89 23.45 -32.99
N VAL A 246 68.44 23.73 -31.76
CA VAL A 246 68.93 24.87 -30.96
C VAL A 246 70.41 24.72 -30.63
N ASP A 247 70.84 23.53 -30.19
CA ASP A 247 72.26 23.26 -29.89
C ASP A 247 73.15 23.41 -31.14
N SER A 248 72.67 22.97 -32.30
CA SER A 248 73.34 23.16 -33.58
C SER A 248 73.46 24.65 -33.95
N LYS A 249 72.40 25.44 -33.76
CA LYS A 249 72.42 26.89 -33.94
C LYS A 249 73.39 27.57 -32.98
N LEU A 250 73.37 27.20 -31.70
CA LEU A 250 74.28 27.73 -30.68
C LEU A 250 75.74 27.45 -31.05
N LYS A 251 76.04 26.24 -31.52
CA LYS A 251 77.38 25.89 -32.02
C LYS A 251 77.78 26.72 -33.24
N GLY A 252 76.83 27.01 -34.14
CA GLY A 252 77.01 27.94 -35.24
C GLY A 252 77.33 29.36 -34.78
N TYR A 253 76.60 29.89 -33.80
CA TYR A 253 76.87 31.21 -33.22
C TYR A 253 78.23 31.28 -32.52
N LEU A 254 78.61 30.25 -31.77
CA LEU A 254 79.94 30.17 -31.13
C LEU A 254 81.07 30.14 -32.17
N LEU A 255 80.85 29.51 -33.33
CA LEU A 255 81.80 29.54 -34.44
C LEU A 255 81.88 30.94 -35.06
N GLN A 256 80.73 31.60 -35.28
CA GLN A 256 80.68 32.98 -35.76
C GLN A 256 81.37 33.94 -34.79
N GLU A 257 81.17 33.77 -33.49
CA GLU A 257 81.83 34.55 -32.44
C GLU A 257 83.36 34.34 -32.47
N LYS A 258 83.83 33.09 -32.58
CA LYS A 258 85.27 32.81 -32.75
C LYS A 258 85.85 33.46 -33.99
N ASP A 259 85.12 33.47 -35.10
CA ASP A 259 85.56 34.14 -36.33
C ASP A 259 85.52 35.68 -36.21
N LEU A 260 84.54 36.24 -35.49
CA LEU A 260 84.52 37.66 -35.16
C LEU A 260 85.68 38.05 -34.26
N LEU A 261 85.97 37.27 -33.21
CA LEU A 261 87.13 37.48 -32.35
C LEU A 261 88.45 37.40 -33.12
N ARG A 262 88.58 36.46 -34.08
CA ARG A 262 89.74 36.41 -34.98
C ARG A 262 89.84 37.65 -35.87
N LYS A 263 88.71 38.15 -36.39
CA LYS A 263 88.68 39.38 -37.19
C LYS A 263 89.02 40.61 -36.36
N ILE A 264 88.54 40.69 -35.12
CA ILE A 264 88.87 41.76 -34.18
C ILE A 264 90.35 41.70 -33.84
N ALA A 265 90.91 40.53 -33.47
CA ALA A 265 92.33 40.38 -33.22
C ALA A 265 93.20 40.70 -34.47
N ALA A 266 92.72 40.37 -35.67
CA ALA A 266 93.38 40.73 -36.91
C ALA A 266 93.31 42.25 -37.18
N ALA A 267 92.15 42.88 -36.93
CA ALA A 267 91.97 44.32 -37.04
C ALA A 267 92.79 45.10 -36.00
N GLU A 268 92.89 44.60 -34.77
CA GLU A 268 93.77 45.14 -33.71
C GLU A 268 95.24 45.07 -34.11
N LYS A 269 95.69 43.95 -34.70
CA LYS A 269 97.05 43.85 -35.25
C LYS A 269 97.31 44.87 -36.36
N VAL A 270 96.33 45.11 -37.23
CA VAL A 270 96.45 46.09 -38.33
C VAL A 270 96.43 47.53 -37.81
N ALA A 271 95.64 47.81 -36.77
CA ALA A 271 95.62 49.10 -36.07
C ALA A 271 96.95 49.37 -35.34
N ALA A 272 97.54 48.35 -34.71
CA ALA A 272 98.87 48.43 -34.08
C ALA A 272 100.01 48.69 -35.09
N HIS A 273 99.80 48.37 -36.37
CA HIS A 273 100.75 48.59 -37.46
C HIS A 273 100.44 49.82 -38.34
N GLY A 274 99.68 50.80 -37.84
CA GLY A 274 99.46 52.07 -38.55
C GLY A 274 98.63 51.94 -39.84
N GLY A 275 97.77 50.92 -39.95
CA GLY A 275 96.79 50.80 -41.03
C GLY A 275 97.27 50.04 -42.28
N LYS A 276 98.43 49.36 -42.25
CA LYS A 276 98.86 48.44 -43.33
C LYS A 276 98.79 46.99 -42.88
N TRP A 277 98.01 46.18 -43.61
CA TRP A 277 97.94 44.73 -43.43
C TRP A 277 99.28 44.07 -43.82
N PRO A 278 99.78 43.07 -43.06
CA PRO A 278 100.88 42.24 -43.52
C PRO A 278 100.42 41.35 -44.70
N GLU A 279 101.27 41.17 -45.71
CA GLU A 279 100.97 40.53 -47.01
C GLU A 279 100.55 39.04 -46.95
N THR A 280 100.41 38.45 -45.77
CA THR A 280 100.06 37.04 -45.59
C THR A 280 98.92 36.87 -44.58
N GLY A 281 97.69 36.66 -45.06
CA GLY A 281 96.65 36.01 -44.27
C GLY A 281 95.25 36.64 -44.23
N MET A 282 94.60 36.86 -45.37
CA MET A 282 93.17 37.14 -45.39
C MET A 282 92.35 35.82 -45.39
N PRO A 283 91.38 35.61 -44.48
CA PRO A 283 90.43 34.49 -44.60
C PRO A 283 89.30 34.84 -45.57
N LYS A 284 89.20 34.06 -46.66
CA LYS A 284 88.10 34.09 -47.62
C LYS A 284 86.96 33.21 -47.12
N THR A 285 85.89 33.79 -46.56
CA THR A 285 84.50 33.28 -46.62
C THR A 285 83.58 34.09 -45.69
N LEU A 286 82.69 34.90 -46.26
CA LEU A 286 81.46 35.34 -45.59
C LEU A 286 80.37 35.42 -46.65
N SER A 287 79.62 34.33 -46.82
CA SER A 287 78.44 34.25 -47.66
C SER A 287 77.20 34.10 -46.79
N ALA A 288 76.24 35.00 -47.00
CA ALA A 288 74.93 35.02 -46.39
C ALA A 288 74.03 33.95 -47.01
N LYS A 289 73.47 33.05 -46.18
CA LYS A 289 72.32 32.24 -46.58
C LYS A 289 71.56 31.71 -45.37
N ALA A 290 70.24 31.65 -45.53
CA ALA A 290 69.23 30.98 -44.70
C ALA A 290 68.50 31.83 -43.65
N ALA A 291 67.45 32.54 -44.09
CA ALA A 291 66.29 32.87 -43.27
C ALA A 291 65.05 33.02 -44.16
N GLN A 292 64.47 31.88 -44.58
CA GLN A 292 63.14 31.85 -45.18
C GLN A 292 62.54 30.46 -44.94
N GLY A 293 61.48 30.38 -44.14
CA GLY A 293 60.79 29.11 -43.87
C GLY A 293 59.79 29.13 -42.72
N GLN A 294 58.55 29.51 -43.06
CA GLN A 294 57.28 28.92 -42.57
C GLN A 294 56.85 29.07 -41.10
N LEU A 295 55.83 29.92 -40.90
CA LEU A 295 54.86 29.80 -39.81
C LEU A 295 53.47 30.13 -40.37
N ARG A 296 52.61 29.12 -40.53
CA ARG A 296 51.16 29.33 -40.73
C ARG A 296 50.35 28.06 -40.46
N GLN A 297 49.22 28.28 -39.78
CA GLN A 297 47.96 27.51 -39.69
C GLN A 297 47.71 26.66 -38.43
N THR A 298 46.96 27.24 -37.49
CA THR A 298 46.03 26.52 -36.60
C THR A 298 44.83 27.44 -36.29
N THR A 299 43.71 27.31 -37.03
CA THR A 299 42.37 27.78 -36.59
C THR A 299 41.30 27.29 -37.59
N THR A 300 40.73 26.09 -37.39
CA THR A 300 39.55 25.64 -38.19
C THR A 300 38.59 24.66 -37.50
N ASN A 301 38.60 24.48 -36.17
CA ASN A 301 37.75 23.45 -35.52
C ASN A 301 36.74 23.95 -34.45
N ALA A 302 36.54 25.26 -34.28
CA ALA A 302 35.62 25.78 -33.24
C ALA A 302 34.12 25.62 -33.56
N ASN A 303 33.74 25.64 -34.84
CA ASN A 303 32.31 25.72 -35.24
C ASN A 303 31.54 24.39 -35.14
N SER A 304 32.24 23.26 -35.03
CA SER A 304 31.63 21.92 -34.94
C SER A 304 31.17 21.59 -33.52
N ALA A 305 31.97 21.97 -32.51
CA ALA A 305 31.66 21.71 -31.10
C ALA A 305 30.45 22.53 -30.62
N GLU A 306 30.33 23.79 -31.04
CA GLU A 306 29.19 24.65 -30.68
C GLU A 306 27.86 24.11 -31.23
N SER A 307 27.85 23.60 -32.47
CA SER A 307 26.65 23.01 -33.08
C SER A 307 26.19 21.73 -32.36
N GLN A 308 27.14 20.90 -31.92
CA GLN A 308 26.84 19.68 -31.14
C GLN A 308 26.29 19.99 -29.74
N ILE A 309 26.83 21.01 -29.08
CA ILE A 309 26.35 21.46 -27.77
C ILE A 309 24.92 22.01 -27.88
N ILE A 310 24.63 22.82 -28.89
CA ILE A 310 23.29 23.37 -29.12
C ILE A 310 22.26 22.25 -29.40
N GLY A 311 22.63 21.23 -30.19
CA GLY A 311 21.79 20.07 -30.44
C GLY A 311 21.48 19.24 -29.18
N SER A 312 22.48 19.03 -28.32
CA SER A 312 22.32 18.33 -27.03
C SER A 312 21.39 19.08 -26.07
N ILE A 313 21.53 20.41 -25.99
CA ILE A 313 20.65 21.27 -25.17
C ILE A 313 19.20 21.20 -25.66
N ALA A 314 18.98 21.23 -26.98
CA ALA A 314 17.64 21.12 -27.56
C ALA A 314 16.97 19.76 -27.25
N GLN A 315 17.73 18.67 -27.30
CA GLN A 315 17.24 17.34 -26.91
C GLN A 315 16.96 17.25 -25.41
N ALA A 316 17.80 17.82 -24.56
CA ALA A 316 17.56 17.88 -23.12
C ALA A 316 16.27 18.65 -22.77
N ILE A 317 16.02 19.78 -23.45
CA ILE A 317 14.80 20.59 -23.25
C ILE A 317 13.55 19.81 -23.66
N THR A 318 13.58 19.11 -24.80
CA THR A 318 12.43 18.32 -25.26
C THR A 318 12.15 17.12 -24.36
N ASN A 319 13.19 16.46 -23.85
CA ASN A 319 13.07 15.39 -22.86
C ASN A 319 12.50 15.90 -21.53
N ASN A 320 13.00 17.03 -21.02
CA ASN A 320 12.45 17.67 -19.82
C ASN A 320 10.97 18.07 -19.99
N LYS A 321 10.58 18.58 -21.16
CA LYS A 321 9.18 18.93 -21.44
C LYS A 321 8.27 17.70 -21.38
N ARG A 322 8.72 16.55 -21.91
CA ARG A 322 7.99 15.28 -21.83
C ARG A 322 7.92 14.75 -20.39
N GLN A 323 9.00 14.89 -19.63
CA GLN A 323 9.06 14.51 -18.21
C GLN A 323 8.01 15.30 -17.40
N ILE A 324 8.00 16.62 -17.54
CA ILE A 324 7.06 17.52 -16.85
C ILE A 324 5.60 17.16 -17.18
N GLN A 325 5.31 16.75 -18.42
CA GLN A 325 3.96 16.31 -18.78
C GLN A 325 3.55 15.01 -18.06
N ARG A 326 4.46 14.03 -17.94
CA ARG A 326 4.19 12.80 -17.17
C ARG A 326 3.99 13.11 -15.69
N ASP A 327 4.84 13.95 -15.13
CA ASP A 327 4.77 14.35 -13.72
C ASP A 327 3.45 15.05 -13.43
N ARG A 328 2.95 15.88 -14.36
CA ARG A 328 1.64 16.54 -14.24
C ARG A 328 0.48 15.55 -14.24
N VAL A 329 0.53 14.51 -15.07
CA VAL A 329 -0.49 13.45 -15.08
C VAL A 329 -0.45 12.63 -13.78
N GLN A 330 0.75 12.31 -13.29
CA GLN A 330 0.91 11.62 -12.01
C GLN A 330 0.40 12.47 -10.84
N ALA A 331 0.69 13.78 -10.83
CA ALA A 331 0.19 14.70 -9.82
C ALA A 331 -1.34 14.76 -9.81
N GLN A 332 -2.00 14.79 -10.98
CA GLN A 332 -3.46 14.74 -11.07
C GLN A 332 -4.03 13.42 -10.53
N GLN A 333 -3.38 12.28 -10.81
CA GLN A 333 -3.79 10.99 -10.26
C GLN A 333 -3.61 10.92 -8.74
N LEU A 334 -2.54 11.48 -8.21
CA LEU A 334 -2.31 11.58 -6.77
C LEU A 334 -3.36 12.47 -6.10
N GLN A 335 -3.69 13.60 -6.70
CA GLN A 335 -4.75 14.49 -6.21
C GLN A 335 -6.12 13.79 -6.19
N ALA A 336 -6.46 13.02 -7.23
CA ALA A 336 -7.69 12.23 -7.26
C ALA A 336 -7.71 11.15 -6.16
N LYS A 337 -6.56 10.51 -5.89
CA LYS A 337 -6.42 9.55 -4.78
C LYS A 337 -6.55 10.23 -3.42
N GLU A 338 -5.99 11.43 -3.24
CA GLU A 338 -6.10 12.20 -2.01
C GLU A 338 -7.56 12.55 -1.69
N ILE A 339 -8.33 12.98 -2.70
CA ILE A 339 -9.78 13.24 -2.55
C ILE A 339 -10.51 11.97 -2.09
N SER A 340 -10.20 10.82 -2.70
CA SER A 340 -10.78 9.52 -2.33
C SER A 340 -10.41 9.09 -0.91
N ILE A 341 -9.17 9.32 -0.49
CA ILE A 341 -8.71 9.04 0.88
C ILE A 341 -9.45 9.95 1.87
N ASN A 342 -9.54 11.24 1.60
CA ASN A 342 -10.23 12.19 2.48
C ASN A 342 -11.71 11.84 2.63
N SER A 343 -12.40 11.47 1.54
CA SER A 343 -13.79 11.00 1.62
C SER A 343 -13.94 9.74 2.47
N ASN A 344 -12.99 8.81 2.39
CA ASN A 344 -13.02 7.59 3.19
C ASN A 344 -12.76 7.88 4.68
N VAL A 345 -11.87 8.83 4.98
CA VAL A 345 -11.61 9.29 6.36
C VAL A 345 -12.84 9.97 6.95
N GLU A 346 -13.56 10.79 6.18
CA GLU A 346 -14.81 11.40 6.63
C GLU A 346 -15.90 10.35 6.89
N ALA A 347 -16.03 9.35 6.01
CA ALA A 347 -16.97 8.25 6.21
C ALA A 347 -16.64 7.43 7.48
N LEU A 348 -15.36 7.17 7.73
CA LEU A 348 -14.90 6.50 8.96
C LEU A 348 -15.21 7.33 10.20
N LYS A 349 -14.92 8.64 10.19
CA LYS A 349 -15.28 9.54 11.31
C LYS A 349 -16.79 9.55 11.59
N ALA A 350 -17.61 9.58 10.55
CA ALA A 350 -19.07 9.51 10.70
C ALA A 350 -19.53 8.18 11.31
N SER A 351 -18.91 7.07 10.90
CA SER A 351 -19.16 5.75 11.46
C SER A 351 -18.74 5.67 12.94
N ASP A 352 -17.56 6.18 13.29
CA ASP A 352 -17.06 6.20 14.66
C ASP A 352 -17.93 7.06 15.59
N LEU A 353 -18.37 8.23 15.10
CA LEU A 353 -19.32 9.07 15.85
C LEU A 353 -20.64 8.35 16.11
N ARG A 354 -21.13 7.60 15.13
CA ARG A 354 -22.35 6.80 15.27
C ARG A 354 -22.16 5.67 16.30
N LEU A 355 -21.07 4.91 16.18
CA LEU A 355 -20.71 3.86 17.14
C LEU A 355 -20.55 4.39 18.55
N SER A 356 -19.89 5.55 18.71
CA SER A 356 -19.75 6.22 20.01
C SER A 356 -21.10 6.59 20.61
N LYS A 357 -22.03 7.14 19.83
CA LYS A 357 -23.39 7.42 20.29
C LYS A 357 -24.13 6.15 20.70
N GLU A 358 -24.07 5.10 19.88
CA GLU A 358 -24.72 3.81 20.17
C GLU A 358 -24.16 3.17 21.45
N LEU A 359 -22.85 3.29 21.71
CA LEU A 359 -22.22 2.84 22.95
C LEU A 359 -22.68 3.65 24.17
N ILE A 360 -22.73 4.98 24.06
CA ILE A 360 -23.23 5.85 25.13
C ILE A 360 -24.69 5.52 25.45
N ASP A 361 -25.53 5.34 24.43
CA ASP A 361 -26.94 5.00 24.60
C ASP A 361 -27.13 3.60 25.21
N ALA A 362 -26.30 2.64 24.82
CA ALA A 362 -26.29 1.30 25.40
C ALA A 362 -25.90 1.33 26.88
N GLU A 363 -24.90 2.13 27.24
CA GLU A 363 -24.44 2.26 28.63
C GLU A 363 -25.46 3.01 29.49
N LEU A 364 -26.07 4.09 28.98
CA LEU A 364 -27.18 4.79 29.65
C LEU A 364 -28.37 3.86 29.92
N LYS A 365 -28.70 2.97 28.98
CA LYS A 365 -29.75 1.96 29.16
C LYS A 365 -29.39 0.93 30.23
N ARG A 366 -28.12 0.57 30.38
CA ARG A 366 -27.65 -0.34 31.45
C ARG A 366 -27.75 0.32 32.81
N VAL A 367 -27.25 1.56 32.94
CA VAL A 367 -27.28 2.31 34.20
C VAL A 367 -28.72 2.53 34.67
N ARG A 368 -29.68 2.80 33.78
CA ARG A 368 -31.11 2.95 34.16
C ARG A 368 -31.80 1.66 34.62
N LYS A 369 -31.22 0.49 34.35
CA LYS A 369 -31.78 -0.82 34.74
C LYS A 369 -31.23 -1.32 36.07
N GLN A 370 -30.16 -0.70 36.57
CA GLN A 370 -29.67 -0.85 37.94
C GLN A 370 -30.37 0.16 38.82
#